data_AF-Q7Z946-F1
#
_entry.id   AF-Q7Z946-F1
#
_cell.length_a   1.000
_cell.length_b   1.000
_cell.length_c   1.000
_cell.angle_alpha   90.00
_cell.angle_beta   90.00
_cell.angle_gamma   90.00
#
_symmetry.space_group_name_H-M   'P 1'
#
loop_
_entity.id
_entity.type
_entity.pdbx_description
1 polymer ?
#
loop_
_entity_poly.entity_id
_entity_poly.type
_entity_poly.pdbx_seq_one_letter_code
_entity_poly.pdbx_strand_id
1 'polypeptide(L)'
;LEECLKIRNVLAEFEEYNVSSQSPYAQWGHKDFKKSPIAIVGAREYIFSENIGILGDLAAGKEQTFGTLTARSLAWIGGKLHYGHPDFLNALYMTTRGGVSKAQKGLHLNEDIYAGMNAFGRGGRIKHTEYYQCGKGRDLGFGTILNFRPRSELVWANIW
;
A
#
# COMPACT_ATOMS: atom_id res chain seq x y z
N LEU A 1 -4.36 9.01 -25.05
CA LEU A 1 -5.64 9.44 -24.43
C LEU A 1 -5.97 8.60 -23.19
N GLU A 2 -5.95 7.27 -23.31
CA GLU A 2 -6.25 6.33 -22.22
C GLU A 2 -5.37 6.52 -20.96
N GLU A 3 -4.05 6.56 -21.12
CA GLU A 3 -3.11 6.78 -20.00
C GLU A 3 -3.34 8.11 -19.26
N CYS A 4 -3.69 9.17 -20.00
CA CYS A 4 -4.01 10.46 -19.42
C CYS A 4 -5.27 10.39 -18.53
N LEU A 5 -6.27 9.58 -18.93
CA LEU A 5 -7.47 9.35 -18.13
C LEU A 5 -7.15 8.54 -16.88
N LYS A 6 -6.26 7.54 -16.97
CA LYS A 6 -5.79 6.77 -15.81
C LYS A 6 -5.09 7.68 -14.79
N ILE A 7 -4.15 8.51 -15.24
CA ILE A 7 -3.45 9.47 -14.38
C ILE A 7 -4.42 10.44 -13.72
N ARG A 8 -5.35 11.02 -14.50
CA ARG A 8 -6.37 11.94 -13.97
C ARG A 8 -7.20 11.28 -12.87
N ASN A 9 -7.64 10.04 -13.09
CA ASN A 9 -8.46 9.30 -12.14
C ASN A 9 -7.67 8.98 -10.86
N VAL A 10 -6.41 8.53 -10.96
CA VAL A 10 -5.54 8.29 -9.79
C VAL A 10 -5.32 9.57 -8.99
N LEU A 11 -5.06 10.69 -9.66
CA LEU A 11 -4.94 11.99 -8.99
C LEU A 11 -6.26 12.41 -8.31
N ALA A 12 -7.41 11.96 -8.83
CA ALA A 12 -8.71 12.29 -8.25
C ALA A 12 -8.97 11.58 -6.93
N GLU A 13 -8.30 10.45 -6.70
CA GLU A 13 -8.39 9.70 -5.44
C GLU A 13 -7.81 10.44 -4.25
N PHE A 14 -6.92 11.42 -4.48
CA PHE A 14 -6.39 12.27 -3.41
C PHE A 14 -7.41 13.31 -2.92
N GLU A 15 -8.55 13.44 -3.59
CA GLU A 15 -9.65 14.37 -3.25
C GLU A 15 -9.25 15.86 -3.29
N GLU A 16 -8.19 16.20 -4.04
CA GLU A 16 -7.63 17.57 -4.12
C GLU A 16 -8.20 18.42 -5.28
N TYR A 17 -9.09 17.89 -6.12
CA TYR A 17 -9.65 18.64 -7.25
C TYR A 17 -10.63 19.75 -6.85
N ASN A 18 -11.34 19.59 -5.74
CA ASN A 18 -12.32 20.55 -5.24
C ASN A 18 -11.82 21.16 -3.92
N VAL A 19 -10.87 22.09 -4.02
CA VAL A 19 -10.42 22.87 -2.87
C VAL A 19 -11.45 23.98 -2.64
N SER A 20 -11.99 24.07 -1.42
CA SER A 20 -12.91 25.15 -1.04
C SER A 20 -12.22 26.50 -1.22
N SER A 21 -12.90 27.47 -1.85
CA SER A 21 -12.42 28.85 -2.00
C SER A 21 -12.51 29.65 -0.69
N GLN A 22 -13.09 29.07 0.36
CA GLN A 22 -13.22 29.70 1.66
C GLN A 22 -11.92 29.60 2.46
N SER A 23 -11.62 30.62 3.26
CA SER A 23 -10.47 30.58 4.16
C SER A 23 -10.67 29.53 5.27
N PRO A 24 -9.64 28.72 5.61
CA PRO A 24 -9.69 27.78 6.74
C PRO A 24 -9.96 28.45 8.10
N TYR A 25 -9.73 29.77 8.18
CA TYR A 25 -9.89 30.58 9.38
C TYR A 25 -11.23 31.34 9.42
N ALA A 26 -12.08 31.18 8.41
CA ALA A 26 -13.41 31.78 8.39
C ALA A 26 -14.35 31.02 9.33
N GLN A 27 -15.11 31.76 10.17
CA GLN A 27 -16.05 31.20 11.16
C GLN A 27 -17.05 30.19 10.58
N TRP A 28 -17.39 30.32 9.29
CA TRP A 28 -18.40 29.51 8.61
C TRP A 28 -17.80 28.39 7.72
N GLY A 29 -16.48 28.42 7.45
CA GLY A 29 -15.80 27.52 6.51
C GLY A 29 -15.18 26.26 7.11
N HIS A 30 -15.24 26.08 8.44
CA HIS A 30 -14.56 24.98 9.14
C HIS A 30 -15.01 23.57 8.74
N LYS A 31 -16.20 23.40 8.16
CA LYS A 31 -16.72 22.08 7.77
C LYS A 31 -15.98 21.50 6.58
N ASP A 32 -15.56 22.33 5.63
CA ASP A 32 -14.88 21.90 4.40
C ASP A 32 -13.46 21.39 4.68
N PHE A 33 -12.79 21.95 5.70
CA PHE A 33 -11.41 21.60 6.09
C PHE A 33 -11.32 20.51 7.15
N LYS A 34 -12.45 19.96 7.61
CA LYS A 34 -12.48 18.91 8.65
C LYS A 34 -12.06 17.53 8.11
N LYS A 35 -12.06 17.34 6.79
CA LYS A 35 -11.75 16.05 6.18
C LYS A 35 -10.24 15.78 6.24
N SER A 36 -9.85 14.65 6.84
CA SER A 36 -8.45 14.24 6.86
C SER A 36 -7.91 14.05 5.43
N PRO A 37 -6.76 14.64 5.07
CA PRO A 37 -6.19 14.52 3.74
C PRO A 37 -5.80 13.06 3.43
N ILE A 38 -5.83 12.69 2.17
CA ILE A 38 -5.35 11.38 1.72
C ILE A 38 -3.86 11.52 1.41
N ALA A 39 -3.05 10.81 2.18
CA ALA A 39 -1.59 10.87 2.05
C ALA A 39 -1.08 9.82 1.05
N ILE A 40 -1.76 8.68 0.99
CA ILE A 40 -1.37 7.51 0.18
C ILE A 40 -2.61 6.90 -0.47
N VAL A 41 -2.52 6.58 -1.75
CA VAL A 41 -3.55 5.86 -2.51
C VAL A 41 -2.98 4.54 -2.97
N GLY A 42 -3.52 3.43 -2.49
CA GLY A 42 -3.04 2.12 -2.87
C GLY A 42 -3.79 1.46 -4.00
N ALA A 43 -3.04 0.87 -4.92
CA ALA A 43 -3.57 0.06 -6.01
C ALA A 43 -3.67 -1.42 -5.62
N ARG A 44 -4.37 -2.18 -6.44
CA ARG A 44 -4.34 -3.64 -6.38
C ARG A 44 -2.99 -4.15 -6.91
N GLU A 45 -2.46 -5.19 -6.27
CA GLU A 45 -1.27 -5.89 -6.75
C GLU A 45 -1.69 -7.03 -7.69
N TYR A 46 -1.05 -7.13 -8.85
CA TYR A 46 -1.08 -8.31 -9.70
C TYR A 46 0.23 -9.06 -9.50
N ILE A 47 0.15 -10.28 -8.98
CA ILE A 47 1.34 -11.10 -8.85
C ILE A 47 1.38 -12.02 -10.06
N PHE A 48 2.40 -11.85 -10.87
CA PHE A 48 2.65 -12.73 -12.01
C PHE A 48 3.94 -13.52 -11.79
N SER A 49 3.93 -14.73 -12.30
CA SER A 49 5.04 -15.68 -12.23
C SER A 49 5.28 -16.21 -13.63
N GLU A 50 6.49 -16.09 -14.16
CA GLU A 50 6.81 -16.55 -15.51
C GLU A 50 6.88 -18.08 -15.56
N ASN A 51 5.94 -18.73 -16.25
CA ASN A 51 6.07 -20.10 -16.79
C ASN A 51 6.55 -21.21 -15.82
N ILE A 52 6.09 -21.19 -14.56
CA ILE A 52 6.48 -22.17 -13.51
C ILE A 52 5.41 -23.27 -13.30
N GLY A 53 4.37 -23.29 -14.13
CA GLY A 53 3.26 -24.24 -14.07
C GLY A 53 2.21 -23.94 -12.99
N ILE A 54 1.20 -24.81 -12.89
CA ILE A 54 -0.03 -24.62 -12.09
C ILE A 54 0.25 -24.32 -10.60
N LEU A 55 1.32 -24.88 -10.04
CA LEU A 55 1.70 -24.64 -8.64
C LEU A 55 2.17 -23.19 -8.41
N GLY A 56 2.90 -22.62 -9.37
CA GLY A 56 3.28 -21.20 -9.36
C GLY A 56 2.07 -20.29 -9.47
N ASP A 57 1.11 -20.63 -10.33
CA ASP A 57 -0.13 -19.86 -10.49
C ASP A 57 -1.00 -19.88 -9.22
N LEU A 58 -1.11 -21.04 -8.55
CA LEU A 58 -1.82 -21.15 -7.27
C LEU A 58 -1.11 -20.34 -6.17
N ALA A 59 0.23 -20.38 -6.14
CA ALA A 59 1.03 -19.61 -5.19
C ALA A 59 0.96 -18.10 -5.47
N ALA A 60 0.89 -17.66 -6.72
CA ALA A 60 0.64 -16.27 -7.08
C ALA A 60 -0.77 -15.85 -6.65
N GLY A 61 -1.77 -16.70 -6.90
CA GLY A 61 -3.16 -16.47 -6.50
C GLY A 61 -3.34 -16.33 -4.99
N LYS A 62 -2.64 -17.15 -4.17
CA LYS A 62 -2.69 -17.05 -2.70
C LYS A 62 -2.16 -15.69 -2.22
N GLU A 63 -1.08 -15.20 -2.82
CA GLU A 63 -0.43 -13.95 -2.41
C GLU A 63 -1.23 -12.74 -2.89
N GLN A 64 -1.76 -12.81 -4.12
CA GLN A 64 -2.58 -11.76 -4.68
C GLN A 64 -3.87 -11.56 -3.87
N THR A 65 -4.53 -12.66 -3.49
CA THR A 65 -5.76 -12.61 -2.69
C THR A 65 -5.47 -12.08 -1.29
N PHE A 66 -4.43 -12.58 -0.63
CA PHE A 66 -4.03 -12.10 0.69
C PHE A 66 -3.64 -10.62 0.68
N GLY A 67 -2.77 -10.18 -0.22
CA GLY A 67 -2.33 -8.79 -0.32
C GLY A 67 -3.49 -7.84 -0.60
N THR A 68 -4.34 -8.17 -1.57
CA THR A 68 -5.47 -7.31 -1.97
C THR A 68 -6.56 -7.26 -0.89
N LEU A 69 -7.00 -8.41 -0.37
CA LEU A 69 -8.10 -8.45 0.60
C LEU A 69 -7.71 -7.86 1.95
N THR A 70 -6.47 -8.12 2.40
CA THR A 70 -5.95 -7.54 3.64
C THR A 70 -5.81 -6.03 3.51
N ALA A 71 -5.23 -5.53 2.41
CA ALA A 71 -5.13 -4.10 2.16
C ALA A 71 -6.50 -3.41 2.09
N ARG A 72 -7.50 -4.03 1.45
CA ARG A 72 -8.88 -3.52 1.39
C ARG A 72 -9.51 -3.44 2.78
N SER A 73 -9.47 -4.52 3.55
CA SER A 73 -10.04 -4.57 4.90
C SER A 73 -9.37 -3.58 5.83
N LEU A 74 -8.04 -3.50 5.79
CA LEU A 74 -7.27 -2.54 6.58
C LEU A 74 -7.55 -1.08 6.17
N ALA A 75 -7.76 -0.80 4.88
CA ALA A 75 -8.07 0.55 4.42
C ALA A 75 -9.46 0.99 4.89
N TRP A 76 -10.42 0.06 4.93
CA TRP A 76 -11.77 0.33 5.43
C TRP A 76 -11.78 0.72 6.91
N ILE A 77 -11.02 0.01 7.75
CA ILE A 77 -10.90 0.33 9.18
C ILE A 77 -9.91 1.47 9.46
N GLY A 78 -9.24 2.00 8.43
CA GLY A 78 -8.22 3.05 8.58
C GLY A 78 -6.91 2.57 9.21
N GLY A 79 -6.62 1.27 9.17
CA GLY A 79 -5.38 0.66 9.68
C GLY A 79 -4.38 0.23 8.60
N LYS A 80 -4.64 0.54 7.33
CA LYS A 80 -3.77 0.14 6.21
C LYS A 80 -2.46 0.89 6.25
N LEU A 81 -1.35 0.20 6.49
CA LEU A 81 -0.01 0.73 6.35
C LEU A 81 0.51 0.57 4.91
N HIS A 82 1.46 1.42 4.53
CA HIS A 82 2.23 1.29 3.31
C HIS A 82 3.38 0.29 3.58
N TYR A 83 3.33 -0.90 2.98
CA TYR A 83 4.42 -1.87 3.07
C TYR A 83 4.41 -2.80 1.85
N GLY A 84 5.41 -2.68 0.98
CA GLY A 84 5.61 -3.59 -0.15
C GLY A 84 4.47 -3.66 -1.16
N HIS A 85 3.45 -2.81 -1.02
CA HIS A 85 2.31 -2.68 -1.91
C HIS A 85 2.55 -1.53 -2.89
N PRO A 86 2.03 -1.65 -4.12
CA PRO A 86 2.10 -0.58 -5.11
C PRO A 86 1.15 0.56 -4.71
N ASP A 87 1.65 1.48 -3.90
CA ASP A 87 0.90 2.66 -3.47
C ASP A 87 1.48 3.95 -4.08
N PHE A 88 0.59 4.88 -4.41
CA PHE A 88 0.91 6.24 -4.84
C PHE A 88 1.00 7.16 -3.62
N LEU A 89 2.08 7.93 -3.56
CA LEU A 89 2.38 8.85 -2.47
C LEU A 89 2.05 10.29 -2.87
N ASN A 90 1.38 11.04 -2.00
CA ASN A 90 1.26 12.48 -2.15
C ASN A 90 2.58 13.15 -1.77
N ALA A 91 3.37 13.54 -2.77
CA ALA A 91 4.70 14.11 -2.57
C ALA A 91 4.67 15.39 -1.73
N LEU A 92 3.69 16.28 -1.92
CA LEU A 92 3.57 17.50 -1.14
C LEU A 92 3.28 17.17 0.33
N TYR A 93 2.35 16.24 0.57
CA TYR A 93 2.02 15.80 1.93
C TYR A 93 3.23 15.19 2.64
N MET A 94 3.96 14.29 1.98
CA MET A 94 5.10 13.58 2.56
C MET A 94 6.27 14.53 2.82
N THR A 95 6.68 15.34 1.84
CA THR A 95 7.83 16.24 1.97
C THR A 95 7.62 17.28 3.07
N THR A 96 6.42 17.87 3.15
CA THR A 96 6.11 18.88 4.18
C THR A 96 5.98 18.32 5.59
N ARG A 97 5.91 16.98 5.74
CA ARG A 97 5.67 16.30 7.03
C ARG A 97 6.81 15.36 7.43
N GLY A 98 8.00 15.55 6.89
CA GLY A 98 9.20 14.83 7.31
C GLY A 98 9.67 13.74 6.35
N GLY A 99 9.12 13.68 5.14
CA GLY A 99 9.57 12.80 4.08
C GLY A 99 9.06 11.37 4.18
N VAL A 100 9.55 10.56 3.25
CA VAL A 100 9.21 9.15 3.05
C VAL A 100 10.10 8.21 3.87
N SER A 101 11.35 8.60 4.14
CA SER A 101 12.32 7.79 4.88
C SER A 101 13.00 8.58 6.01
N LYS A 102 13.57 7.86 6.98
CA LYS A 102 14.44 8.40 8.03
C LYS A 102 15.72 7.59 8.13
N ALA A 103 16.84 8.29 8.18
CA ALA A 103 18.12 7.68 8.49
C ALA A 103 18.18 7.37 10.01
N GLN A 104 18.22 6.08 10.35
CA GLN A 104 18.43 5.64 11.73
C GLN A 104 19.61 4.66 11.81
N LYS A 105 20.48 4.86 12.80
CA LYS A 105 21.66 4.01 13.02
C LYS A 105 21.22 2.66 13.56
N GLY A 106 21.36 1.60 12.75
CA GLY A 106 21.10 0.21 13.15
C GLY A 106 19.71 -0.34 12.83
N LEU A 107 18.80 0.46 12.26
CA LEU A 107 17.50 -0.02 11.83
C LEU A 107 17.25 0.41 10.38
N HIS A 108 17.49 -0.51 9.45
CA HIS A 108 17.17 -0.34 8.03
C HIS A 108 15.67 -0.61 7.83
N LEU A 109 14.81 0.22 8.43
CA LEU A 109 13.39 0.19 8.08
C LEU A 109 13.24 0.66 6.64
N ASN A 110 12.49 -0.12 5.86
CA ASN A 110 12.14 0.24 4.50
C ASN A 110 11.31 1.55 4.53
N GLU A 111 11.57 2.44 3.58
CA GLU A 111 10.89 3.71 3.35
C GLU A 111 9.36 3.56 3.43
N ASP A 112 8.84 2.46 2.88
CA ASP A 112 7.41 2.17 2.85
C ASP A 112 6.75 2.24 4.23
N ILE A 113 7.37 1.59 5.23
CA ILE A 113 6.84 1.51 6.60
C ILE A 113 6.83 2.90 7.23
N TYR A 114 7.92 3.65 7.03
CA TYR A 114 8.04 4.98 7.62
C TYR A 114 7.02 5.95 7.02
N ALA A 115 6.86 5.95 5.70
CA ALA A 115 5.85 6.75 5.03
C ALA A 115 4.43 6.41 5.50
N GLY A 116 4.11 5.13 5.70
CA GLY A 116 2.83 4.70 6.26
C GLY A 116 2.61 5.19 7.70
N MET A 117 3.61 5.05 8.57
CA MET A 117 3.54 5.53 9.96
C MET A 117 3.43 7.06 10.04
N ASN A 118 4.17 7.77 9.20
CA ASN A 118 4.14 9.23 9.15
C ASN A 118 2.79 9.74 8.62
N ALA A 119 2.20 9.07 7.62
CA ALA A 119 0.85 9.36 7.15
C ALA A 119 -0.16 9.31 8.30
N PHE A 120 -0.20 8.22 9.06
CA PHE A 120 -1.13 8.08 10.18
C PHE A 120 -0.84 9.05 11.32
N GLY A 121 0.41 9.15 11.75
CA GLY A 121 0.81 10.01 12.87
C GLY A 121 0.54 11.50 12.62
N ARG A 122 0.42 11.91 11.35
CA ARG A 122 0.11 13.28 10.94
C ARG A 122 -1.34 13.48 10.50
N GLY A 123 -2.21 12.51 10.80
CA GLY A 123 -3.65 12.58 10.51
C GLY A 123 -4.01 12.40 9.04
N GLY A 124 -3.09 11.87 8.23
CA GLY A 124 -3.34 11.46 6.86
C GLY A 124 -4.04 10.09 6.80
N ARG A 125 -4.82 9.89 5.76
CA ARG A 125 -5.52 8.63 5.49
C ARG A 125 -4.87 7.89 4.33
N ILE A 126 -4.96 6.57 4.37
CA ILE A 126 -4.51 5.68 3.30
C ILE A 126 -5.75 5.06 2.65
N LYS A 127 -5.96 5.35 1.36
CA LYS A 127 -7.09 4.82 0.57
C LYS A 127 -6.65 3.57 -0.19
N HIS A 128 -7.61 2.69 -0.51
CA HIS A 128 -7.40 1.59 -1.43
C HIS A 128 -8.36 1.69 -2.61
N THR A 129 -7.84 1.45 -3.80
CA THR A 129 -8.51 1.65 -5.08
C THR A 129 -8.33 0.42 -5.96
N GLU A 130 -9.42 -0.05 -6.58
CA GLU A 130 -9.44 -1.35 -7.27
C GLU A 130 -9.32 -1.27 -8.79
N TYR A 131 -9.67 -0.13 -9.40
CA TYR A 131 -9.65 0.03 -10.85
C TYR A 131 -8.23 0.15 -11.42
N TYR A 132 -7.23 0.37 -10.56
CA TYR A 132 -5.83 0.43 -10.95
C TYR A 132 -5.10 -0.77 -10.36
N GLN A 133 -4.29 -1.42 -11.20
CA GLN A 133 -3.59 -2.64 -10.84
C GLN A 133 -2.12 -2.53 -11.26
N CYS A 134 -1.22 -2.82 -10.33
CA CYS A 134 0.22 -2.79 -10.55
C CYS A 134 0.77 -4.22 -10.56
N GLY A 135 1.51 -4.56 -11.61
CA GLY A 135 2.22 -5.83 -11.72
C GLY A 135 3.44 -5.88 -10.81
N LYS A 136 3.60 -6.99 -10.09
CA LYS A 136 4.81 -7.33 -9.36
C LYS A 136 5.23 -8.75 -9.73
N GLY A 137 6.41 -8.84 -10.35
CA GLY A 137 7.01 -10.12 -10.67
C GLY A 137 7.52 -10.80 -9.41
N ARG A 138 7.21 -12.09 -9.26
CA ARG A 138 7.77 -12.93 -8.21
C ARG A 138 8.35 -14.20 -8.84
N ASP A 139 9.54 -14.58 -8.39
CA ASP A 139 10.07 -15.91 -8.69
C ASP A 139 9.43 -16.93 -7.74
N LEU A 140 8.41 -17.62 -8.25
CA LEU A 140 7.69 -18.67 -7.53
C LEU A 140 8.14 -20.07 -7.99
N GLY A 141 9.45 -20.26 -8.21
CA GLY A 141 10.05 -21.58 -8.43
C GLY A 141 9.61 -22.61 -7.40
N PHE A 142 9.58 -23.90 -7.77
CA PHE A 142 9.14 -24.99 -6.89
C PHE A 142 9.85 -25.01 -5.52
N GLY A 143 11.16 -24.70 -5.48
CA GLY A 143 11.92 -24.56 -4.23
C GLY A 143 11.48 -23.38 -3.35
N THR A 144 11.04 -22.27 -3.95
CA THR A 144 10.53 -21.09 -3.25
C THR A 144 9.13 -21.34 -2.68
N ILE A 145 8.27 -22.04 -3.43
CA ILE A 145 6.93 -22.45 -2.96
C ILE A 145 7.04 -23.37 -1.74
N LEU A 146 7.97 -24.33 -1.76
CA LEU A 146 8.16 -25.28 -0.65
C LEU A 146 8.63 -24.62 0.65
N ASN A 147 9.37 -23.51 0.56
CA ASN A 147 9.76 -22.72 1.73
C ASN A 147 8.60 -21.92 2.36
N PHE A 148 7.45 -21.81 1.68
CA PHE A 148 6.26 -21.13 2.20
C PHE A 148 5.39 -22.02 3.12
N ARG A 149 5.82 -23.25 3.45
CA ARG A 149 5.10 -24.07 4.45
C ARG A 149 5.16 -23.37 5.82
N PRO A 150 4.05 -23.19 6.56
CA PRO A 150 4.13 -22.86 7.97
C PRO A 150 4.92 -24.01 8.62
N ARG A 151 6.06 -23.71 9.22
CA ARG A 151 6.90 -24.69 9.91
C ARG A 151 6.10 -25.28 11.08
N SER A 152 5.24 -26.27 10.81
CA SER A 152 4.47 -27.00 11.83
C SER A 152 4.96 -28.44 12.01
N GLU A 153 5.93 -28.92 11.22
CA GLU A 153 6.52 -30.25 11.39
C GLU A 153 7.98 -30.24 10.97
N LEU A 154 8.91 -30.18 11.94
CA LEU A 154 10.29 -30.73 11.92
C LEU A 154 11.13 -30.19 13.10
N VAL A 155 10.66 -30.43 14.32
CA VAL A 155 11.52 -30.38 15.53
C VAL A 155 11.70 -31.77 16.17
N TRP A 156 11.06 -32.81 15.64
CA TRP A 156 11.11 -34.16 16.23
C TRP A 156 12.15 -35.12 15.61
N ALA A 157 13.06 -34.65 14.75
CA ALA A 157 14.02 -35.52 14.07
C ALA A 157 15.48 -35.43 14.57
N ASN A 158 15.74 -34.76 15.71
CA ASN A 158 17.09 -34.68 16.30
C ASN A 158 17.09 -34.93 17.82
N ILE A 159 16.35 -35.96 18.27
CA ILE A 159 16.61 -36.65 19.53
C ILE A 159 16.54 -38.15 19.21
N TRP A 160 17.65 -38.67 18.67
CA TRP A 160 18.28 -39.98 18.92
C TRP A 160 19.63 -39.97 18.20
#